data_AF-K9KAT5-F1
#
_entry.id   AF-K9KAT5-F1
#
_cell.length_a   1.000
_cell.length_b   1.000
_cell.length_c   1.000
_cell.angle_alpha   90.00
_cell.angle_beta   90.00
_cell.angle_gamma   90.00
#
_symmetry.space_group_name_H-M   'P 1'
#
loop_
_entity.id
_entity.type
_entity.pdbx_description
1 polymer ?
#
loop_
_entity_poly.entity_id
_entity_poly.type
_entity_poly.pdbx_seq_one_letter_code
_entity_poly.pdbx_strand_id
1 'polypeptide(L)'
;HDLESPGIDPSIIKQQVEAAETIKEETDGLHEELEFIRILGADLIFACGETEKPEVKKSIDEMNNAWENLNKTWKERLEKLEDAMQAAVQYQDTLQAMFDWLDNTVIKLCTMPPVGTDLNTVKDQLNEMKEFKVEVYQQQIEMEKLHHQGELMLKKATDETDRDIIREPLTELKHLWENLGEKIAHRQHKLEGALLALGQFQHALELNKPSKIPTMSKKTTTASPRTPGPKR
;
A
#
# COMPACT_ATOMS: atom_id res chain seq x y z
N HIS A 1 11.06 34.66 -13.95
CA HIS A 1 10.95 33.27 -14.43
C HIS A 1 10.50 32.46 -13.23
N ASP A 2 9.32 31.85 -13.28
CA ASP A 2 8.87 31.00 -12.17
C ASP A 2 9.81 29.78 -12.08
N LEU A 3 10.22 29.44 -10.86
CA LEU A 3 11.03 28.25 -10.60
C LEU A 3 10.22 27.01 -10.98
N GLU A 4 10.87 26.05 -11.65
CA GLU A 4 10.26 24.78 -12.03
C GLU A 4 9.62 24.09 -10.81
N SER A 5 8.46 23.45 -10.97
CA SER A 5 7.83 22.69 -9.89
C SER A 5 8.76 21.58 -9.37
N PRO A 6 8.66 21.19 -8.09
CA PRO A 6 9.35 20.01 -7.60
C PRO A 6 8.99 18.77 -8.44
N GLY A 7 9.99 17.95 -8.74
CA GLY A 7 9.75 16.65 -9.38
C GLY A 7 8.98 15.68 -8.48
N ILE A 8 8.58 14.54 -9.06
CA ILE A 8 7.88 13.46 -8.35
C ILE A 8 8.84 12.35 -7.90
N ASP A 9 9.92 12.11 -8.65
CA ASP A 9 10.93 11.11 -8.32
C ASP A 9 12.00 11.70 -7.37
N PRO A 10 12.37 11.00 -6.27
CA PRO A 10 13.41 11.47 -5.35
C PRO A 10 14.74 11.81 -6.00
N SER A 11 15.15 11.11 -7.05
CA SER A 11 16.39 11.40 -7.78
C SER A 11 16.33 12.75 -8.50
N ILE A 12 15.18 13.09 -9.09
CA ILE A 12 14.95 14.39 -9.74
C ILE A 12 14.87 15.50 -8.71
N ILE A 13 14.14 15.30 -7.61
CA ILE A 13 14.04 16.29 -6.54
C ILE A 13 15.43 16.54 -5.95
N LYS A 14 16.26 15.49 -5.78
CA LYS A 14 17.63 15.63 -5.30
C LYS A 14 18.48 16.49 -6.24
N GLN A 15 18.39 16.28 -7.56
CA GLN A 15 19.07 17.13 -8.54
C GLN A 15 18.60 18.59 -8.44
N GLN A 16 17.30 18.82 -8.27
CA GLN A 16 16.75 20.17 -8.08
C GLN A 16 17.23 20.82 -6.77
N VAL A 17 17.43 20.05 -5.69
CA VAL A 17 18.03 20.53 -4.43
C VAL A 17 19.50 20.90 -4.63
N GLU A 18 20.30 20.03 -5.25
CA GLU A 18 21.73 20.30 -5.49
C GLU A 18 21.93 21.54 -6.40
N ALA A 19 21.13 21.63 -7.47
CA ALA A 19 21.12 22.81 -8.34
C ALA A 19 20.69 24.06 -7.57
N ALA A 20 19.74 23.92 -6.64
CA ALA A 20 19.36 25.02 -5.80
C ALA A 20 20.56 25.44 -4.91
N GLU A 21 21.10 24.53 -4.10
CA GLU A 21 22.21 24.83 -3.18
C GLU A 21 23.39 25.52 -3.88
N THR A 22 23.72 25.11 -5.11
CA THR A 22 24.73 25.77 -5.95
C THR A 22 24.42 27.27 -6.18
N ILE A 23 23.19 27.59 -6.61
CA ILE A 23 22.77 28.99 -6.83
C ILE A 23 22.78 29.77 -5.50
N LYS A 24 22.45 29.11 -4.39
CA LYS A 24 22.51 29.74 -3.06
C LYS A 24 23.94 30.15 -2.71
N GLU A 25 24.90 29.25 -2.90
CA GLU A 25 26.31 29.52 -2.62
C GLU A 25 26.84 30.68 -3.46
N GLU A 26 26.50 30.70 -4.76
CA GLU A 26 26.83 31.82 -5.65
C GLU A 26 26.20 33.15 -5.17
N THR A 27 24.93 33.10 -4.74
CA THR A 27 24.21 34.26 -4.24
C THR A 27 24.81 34.77 -2.94
N ASP A 28 25.03 33.89 -1.95
CA ASP A 28 25.61 34.21 -0.65
C ASP A 28 27.02 34.82 -0.80
N GLY A 29 27.77 34.42 -1.84
CA GLY A 29 29.05 35.03 -2.19
C GLY A 29 28.97 36.52 -2.57
N LEU A 30 27.83 37.00 -3.08
CA LEU A 30 27.59 38.41 -3.40
C LEU A 30 27.24 39.26 -2.17
N HIS A 31 27.03 38.63 -1.01
CA HIS A 31 26.58 39.33 0.19
C HIS A 31 27.61 40.37 0.68
N GLU A 32 28.89 40.05 0.60
CA GLU A 32 29.97 40.98 1.00
C GLU A 32 30.00 42.23 0.10
N GLU A 33 29.82 42.05 -1.22
CA GLU A 33 29.77 43.17 -2.17
C GLU A 33 28.54 44.04 -1.92
N LEU A 34 27.39 43.42 -1.63
CA LEU A 34 26.16 44.13 -1.29
C LEU A 34 26.32 44.97 -0.02
N GLU A 35 26.95 44.42 1.01
CA GLU A 35 27.23 45.15 2.25
C GLU A 35 28.21 46.31 2.02
N PHE A 36 29.22 46.10 1.16
CA PHE A 36 30.14 47.17 0.77
C PHE A 36 29.43 48.32 0.04
N ILE A 37 28.55 48.01 -0.91
CA ILE A 37 27.72 49.00 -1.62
C ILE A 37 26.82 49.75 -0.62
N ARG A 38 26.26 49.05 0.38
CA ARG A 38 25.44 49.66 1.43
C ARG A 38 26.22 50.69 2.26
N ILE A 39 27.46 50.37 2.63
CA ILE A 39 28.36 51.28 3.36
C ILE A 39 28.68 52.51 2.50
N LEU A 40 29.14 52.31 1.25
CA LEU A 40 29.45 53.42 0.34
C LEU A 40 28.24 54.31 0.05
N GLY A 41 27.06 53.70 -0.08
CA GLY A 41 25.82 54.43 -0.28
C GLY A 41 25.46 55.31 0.93
N ALA A 42 25.70 54.82 2.15
CA ALA A 42 25.51 55.62 3.36
C ALA A 42 26.48 56.80 3.44
N ASP A 43 27.75 56.59 3.09
CA ASP A 43 28.76 57.66 3.01
C ASP A 43 28.40 58.71 1.94
N LEU A 44 27.90 58.26 0.78
CA LEU A 44 27.46 59.14 -0.29
C LEU A 44 26.25 60.00 0.12
N ILE A 45 25.28 59.43 0.85
CA ILE A 45 24.14 60.17 1.41
C ILE A 45 24.62 61.27 2.37
N PHE A 46 25.69 61.03 3.12
CA PHE A 46 26.25 62.05 4.01
C PHE A 46 26.95 63.18 3.24
N ALA A 47 27.56 62.87 2.09
CA ALA A 47 28.36 63.81 1.30
C ALA A 47 27.56 64.60 0.24
N CYS A 48 26.44 64.07 -0.27
CA CYS A 48 25.71 64.68 -1.38
C CYS A 48 24.73 65.80 -0.95
N GLY A 49 24.26 66.60 -1.92
CA GLY A 49 23.27 67.65 -1.70
C GLY A 49 21.89 67.11 -1.36
N GLU A 50 21.04 67.94 -0.74
CA GLU A 50 19.67 67.57 -0.34
C GLU A 50 18.80 67.09 -1.51
N THR A 51 19.08 67.55 -2.73
CA THR A 51 18.37 67.16 -3.95
C THR A 51 18.70 65.75 -4.42
N GLU A 52 19.92 65.25 -4.16
CA GLU A 52 20.40 63.94 -4.63
C GLU A 52 20.21 62.82 -3.59
N LYS A 53 20.14 63.16 -2.28
CA LYS A 53 19.95 62.18 -1.19
C LYS A 53 18.78 61.20 -1.41
N PRO A 54 17.59 61.63 -1.89
CA PRO A 54 16.47 60.71 -2.08
C PRO A 54 16.75 59.63 -3.13
N GLU A 55 17.51 59.96 -4.17
CA GLU A 55 17.83 59.03 -5.25
C GLU A 55 18.82 57.95 -4.79
N VAL A 56 19.87 58.36 -4.06
CA VAL A 56 20.84 57.41 -3.48
C VAL A 56 20.16 56.48 -2.47
N LYS A 57 19.30 57.04 -1.59
CA LYS A 57 18.53 56.24 -0.64
C LYS A 57 17.62 55.23 -1.34
N LYS A 58 16.90 55.68 -2.38
CA LYS A 58 16.03 54.81 -3.17
C LYS A 58 16.81 53.64 -3.78
N SER A 59 17.99 53.89 -4.35
CA SER A 59 18.82 52.82 -4.94
C SER A 59 19.28 51.78 -3.91
N ILE A 60 19.64 52.21 -2.69
CA ILE A 60 20.01 51.29 -1.59
C ILE A 60 18.79 50.50 -1.14
N ASP A 61 17.65 51.15 -0.95
CA ASP A 61 16.40 50.52 -0.53
C ASP A 61 15.93 49.48 -1.58
N GLU A 62 16.01 49.80 -2.88
CA GLU A 62 15.69 48.87 -3.97
C GLU A 62 16.60 47.63 -3.96
N MET A 63 17.90 47.82 -3.76
CA MET A 63 18.87 46.72 -3.65
C MET A 63 18.59 45.82 -2.44
N ASN A 64 18.33 46.41 -1.26
CA ASN A 64 17.99 45.66 -0.05
C ASN A 64 16.70 44.85 -0.24
N ASN A 65 15.66 45.48 -0.80
CA ASN A 65 14.40 44.82 -1.09
C ASN A 65 14.58 43.67 -2.09
N ALA A 66 15.42 43.83 -3.11
CA ALA A 66 15.72 42.77 -4.06
C ALA A 66 16.42 41.57 -3.39
N TRP A 67 17.39 41.84 -2.51
CA TRP A 67 18.11 40.82 -1.75
C TRP A 67 17.20 40.07 -0.76
N GLU A 68 16.35 40.78 -0.02
CA GLU A 68 15.38 40.17 0.88
C GLU A 68 14.36 39.30 0.13
N ASN A 69 13.85 39.78 -1.01
CA ASN A 69 12.93 39.01 -1.85
C ASN A 69 13.58 37.77 -2.44
N LEU A 70 14.85 37.85 -2.84
CA LEU A 70 15.61 36.70 -3.34
C LEU A 70 15.76 35.64 -2.23
N ASN A 71 16.20 36.04 -1.03
CA ASN A 71 16.31 35.14 0.12
C ASN A 71 14.99 34.51 0.53
N LYS A 72 13.89 35.28 0.48
CA LYS A 72 12.56 34.75 0.74
C LYS A 72 12.15 33.70 -0.29
N THR A 73 12.28 34.02 -1.58
CA THR A 73 11.98 33.10 -2.69
C THR A 73 12.82 31.83 -2.59
N TRP A 74 14.08 31.98 -2.19
CA TRP A 74 15.00 30.90 -1.95
C TRP A 74 14.52 29.93 -0.88
N LYS A 75 14.18 30.49 0.29
CA LYS A 75 13.67 29.72 1.42
C LYS A 75 12.41 28.95 1.05
N GLU A 76 11.47 29.62 0.39
CA GLU A 76 10.23 28.99 -0.11
C GLU A 76 10.51 27.87 -1.12
N ARG A 77 11.54 28.01 -1.95
CA ARG A 77 11.95 26.96 -2.90
C ARG A 77 12.49 25.72 -2.18
N LEU A 78 13.40 25.91 -1.23
CA LEU A 78 13.97 24.80 -0.47
C LEU A 78 12.91 24.06 0.35
N GLU A 79 12.01 24.79 1.02
CA GLU A 79 10.90 24.20 1.77
C GLU A 79 9.99 23.34 0.86
N LYS A 80 9.64 23.84 -0.33
CA LYS A 80 8.85 23.06 -1.31
C LYS A 80 9.58 21.81 -1.80
N LEU A 81 10.90 21.87 -1.99
CA LEU A 81 11.69 20.72 -2.41
C LEU A 81 11.82 19.69 -1.28
N GLU A 82 11.99 20.14 -0.04
CA GLU A 82 12.02 19.27 1.15
C GLU A 82 10.68 18.55 1.35
N ASP A 83 9.57 19.28 1.28
CA ASP A 83 8.21 18.72 1.37
C ASP A 83 7.96 17.69 0.25
N ALA A 84 8.41 17.99 -0.97
CA ALA A 84 8.27 17.08 -2.11
C ALA A 84 9.11 15.82 -1.92
N MET A 85 10.37 15.97 -1.48
CA MET A 85 11.27 14.85 -1.19
C MET A 85 10.67 13.95 -0.12
N GLN A 86 10.20 14.52 0.99
CA GLN A 86 9.59 13.76 2.07
C GLN A 86 8.35 12.99 1.58
N ALA A 87 7.48 13.63 0.78
CA ALA A 87 6.30 12.97 0.22
C ALA A 87 6.68 11.83 -0.73
N ALA A 88 7.68 12.04 -1.61
CA ALA A 88 8.13 11.06 -2.57
C ALA A 88 8.75 9.83 -1.91
N VAL A 89 9.64 10.04 -0.93
CA VAL A 89 10.25 8.94 -0.16
C VAL A 89 9.20 8.16 0.62
N GLN A 90 8.30 8.84 1.34
CA GLN A 90 7.24 8.16 2.09
C GLN A 90 6.31 7.34 1.20
N TYR A 91 5.98 7.86 0.02
CA TYR A 91 5.18 7.14 -0.97
C TYR A 91 5.92 5.90 -1.46
N GLN A 92 7.19 6.02 -1.87
CA GLN A 92 7.99 4.89 -2.35
C GLN A 92 8.18 3.80 -1.28
N ASP A 93 8.47 4.19 -0.03
CA ASP A 93 8.62 3.26 1.09
C ASP A 93 7.31 2.51 1.36
N THR A 94 6.17 3.22 1.37
CA THR A 94 4.85 2.62 1.60
C THR A 94 4.45 1.72 0.43
N LEU A 95 4.76 2.13 -0.80
CA LEU A 95 4.52 1.37 -2.03
C LEU A 95 5.28 0.04 -2.00
N GLN A 96 6.60 0.09 -1.72
CA GLN A 96 7.44 -1.10 -1.63
C GLN A 96 6.97 -2.04 -0.52
N ALA A 97 6.67 -1.49 0.66
CA ALA A 97 6.16 -2.29 1.77
C ALA A 97 4.83 -3.00 1.41
N MET A 98 3.97 -2.38 0.62
CA MET A 98 2.71 -2.99 0.18
C MET A 98 2.95 -4.12 -0.83
N PHE A 99 3.86 -3.95 -1.78
CA PHE A 99 4.25 -5.03 -2.70
C PHE A 99 4.84 -6.23 -1.95
N ASP A 100 5.79 -5.99 -1.05
CA ASP A 100 6.41 -7.04 -0.24
C ASP A 100 5.37 -7.77 0.61
N TRP A 101 4.43 -7.03 1.20
CA TRP A 101 3.36 -7.63 1.99
C TRP A 101 2.43 -8.48 1.11
N LEU A 102 2.05 -8.00 -0.07
CA LEU A 102 1.19 -8.74 -1.00
C LEU A 102 1.86 -10.04 -1.45
N ASP A 103 3.13 -9.99 -1.84
CA ASP A 103 3.90 -11.17 -2.26
C ASP A 103 3.93 -12.23 -1.14
N ASN A 104 4.29 -11.82 0.07
CA ASN A 104 4.32 -12.72 1.22
C ASN A 104 2.93 -13.31 1.54
N THR A 105 1.88 -12.50 1.43
CA THR A 105 0.49 -12.90 1.69
C THR A 105 -0.01 -13.88 0.64
N VAL A 106 0.31 -13.65 -0.64
CA VAL A 106 -0.03 -14.55 -1.74
C VAL A 106 0.72 -15.88 -1.59
N ILE A 107 2.00 -15.86 -1.24
CA ILE A 107 2.79 -17.07 -0.95
C ILE A 107 2.18 -17.84 0.21
N LYS A 108 1.84 -17.17 1.31
CA LYS A 108 1.17 -17.78 2.47
C LYS A 108 -0.12 -18.48 2.07
N LEU A 109 -0.98 -17.82 1.28
CA LEU A 109 -2.22 -18.43 0.79
C LEU A 109 -1.98 -19.63 -0.13
N CYS A 110 -0.98 -19.55 -1.02
CA CYS A 110 -0.67 -20.62 -1.98
C CYS A 110 -0.02 -21.84 -1.31
N THR A 111 0.65 -21.65 -0.18
CA THR A 111 1.32 -22.72 0.59
C THR A 111 0.41 -23.37 1.63
N MET A 112 -0.79 -22.84 1.87
CA MET A 112 -1.76 -23.47 2.76
C MET A 112 -2.11 -24.89 2.29
N PRO A 113 -2.26 -25.87 3.22
CA PRO A 113 -2.56 -27.25 2.86
C PRO A 113 -3.84 -27.39 2.02
N PRO A 114 -3.95 -28.47 1.21
CA PRO A 114 -5.21 -28.85 0.57
C PRO A 114 -6.34 -29.04 1.58
N VAL A 115 -7.59 -28.94 1.11
CA VAL A 115 -8.78 -29.12 1.96
C VAL A 115 -8.78 -30.52 2.58
N GLY A 116 -8.95 -30.58 3.90
CA GLY A 116 -8.98 -31.83 4.67
C GLY A 116 -10.16 -32.75 4.32
N THR A 117 -10.03 -34.02 4.67
CA THR A 117 -11.06 -35.06 4.43
C THR A 117 -11.89 -35.42 5.65
N ASP A 118 -11.67 -34.75 6.79
CA ASP A 118 -12.39 -34.95 8.03
C ASP A 118 -12.88 -33.62 8.62
N LEU A 119 -13.92 -33.70 9.45
CA LEU A 119 -14.64 -32.52 9.93
C LEU A 119 -13.79 -31.60 10.81
N ASN A 120 -12.86 -32.17 11.59
CA ASN A 120 -12.04 -31.38 12.51
C ASN A 120 -11.02 -30.57 11.71
N THR A 121 -10.29 -31.23 10.79
CA THR A 121 -9.31 -30.56 9.93
C THR A 121 -9.95 -29.43 9.11
N VAL A 122 -11.13 -29.65 8.52
CA VAL A 122 -11.82 -28.60 7.73
C VAL A 122 -12.26 -27.42 8.61
N LYS A 123 -12.71 -27.67 9.84
CA LYS A 123 -13.06 -26.60 10.80
C LYS A 123 -11.82 -25.79 11.22
N ASP A 124 -10.70 -26.45 11.44
CA ASP A 124 -9.44 -25.78 11.78
C ASP A 124 -8.96 -24.91 10.61
N GLN A 125 -9.01 -25.43 9.38
CA GLN A 125 -8.70 -24.66 8.16
C GLN A 125 -9.65 -23.47 7.93
N LEU A 126 -10.93 -23.58 8.30
CA LEU A 126 -11.88 -22.47 8.25
C LEU A 126 -11.55 -21.38 9.28
N ASN A 127 -11.11 -21.77 10.47
CA ASN A 127 -10.64 -20.82 11.48
C ASN A 127 -9.35 -20.11 11.03
N GLU A 128 -8.39 -20.85 10.48
CA GLU A 128 -7.18 -20.27 9.88
C GLU A 128 -7.52 -19.27 8.76
N MET A 129 -8.48 -19.61 7.88
CA MET A 129 -8.95 -18.68 6.85
C MET A 129 -9.61 -17.43 7.42
N LYS A 130 -10.32 -17.55 8.55
CA LYS A 130 -10.91 -16.39 9.23
C LYS A 130 -9.83 -15.45 9.76
N GLU A 131 -8.78 -15.98 10.38
CA GLU A 131 -7.65 -15.20 10.86
C GLU A 131 -6.88 -14.54 9.71
N PHE A 132 -6.62 -15.29 8.63
CA PHE A 132 -5.99 -14.77 7.42
C PHE A 132 -6.78 -13.62 6.80
N LYS A 133 -8.12 -13.72 6.76
CA LYS A 133 -8.98 -12.62 6.27
C LYS A 133 -8.92 -11.38 7.17
N VAL A 134 -8.76 -11.55 8.48
CA VAL A 134 -8.60 -10.43 9.41
C VAL A 134 -7.27 -9.70 9.16
N GLU A 135 -6.18 -10.45 8.94
CA GLU A 135 -4.87 -9.88 8.58
C GLU A 135 -4.94 -9.05 7.29
N VAL A 136 -5.55 -9.61 6.23
CA VAL A 136 -5.76 -8.89 4.97
C VAL A 136 -6.63 -7.65 5.15
N TYR A 137 -7.69 -7.74 5.95
CA TYR A 137 -8.57 -6.61 6.24
C TYR A 137 -7.84 -5.49 7.01
N GLN A 138 -6.95 -5.82 7.93
CA GLN A 138 -6.15 -4.81 8.65
C GLN A 138 -5.22 -4.05 7.70
N GLN A 139 -4.72 -4.71 6.67
CA GLN A 139 -3.86 -4.08 5.67
C GLN A 139 -4.59 -3.10 4.74
N GLN A 140 -5.92 -3.12 4.70
CA GLN A 140 -6.74 -2.17 3.94
C GLN A 140 -6.41 -0.70 4.29
N ILE A 141 -6.10 -0.42 5.56
CA ILE A 141 -5.77 0.94 6.02
C ILE A 141 -4.48 1.45 5.36
N GLU A 142 -3.45 0.61 5.26
CA GLU A 142 -2.20 1.00 4.60
C GLU A 142 -2.39 1.14 3.08
N MET A 143 -3.26 0.33 2.47
CA MET A 143 -3.62 0.48 1.04
C MET A 143 -4.32 1.83 0.78
N GLU A 144 -5.26 2.23 1.64
CA GLU A 144 -5.95 3.52 1.53
C GLU A 144 -5.00 4.71 1.73
N LYS A 145 -4.08 4.60 2.71
CA LYS A 145 -3.05 5.61 2.96
C LYS A 145 -2.12 5.76 1.75
N LEU A 146 -1.66 4.64 1.18
CA LEU A 146 -0.83 4.64 -0.03
C LEU A 146 -1.55 5.29 -1.22
N HIS A 147 -2.83 4.96 -1.42
CA HIS A 147 -3.65 5.58 -2.46
C HIS A 147 -3.78 7.10 -2.24
N HIS A 148 -4.01 7.52 -0.99
CA HIS A 148 -4.09 8.94 -0.66
C HIS A 148 -2.77 9.67 -0.94
N GLN A 149 -1.62 9.10 -0.55
CA GLN A 149 -0.30 9.65 -0.87
C GLN A 149 -0.12 9.81 -2.38
N GLY A 150 -0.46 8.77 -3.16
CA GLY A 150 -0.42 8.80 -4.61
C GLY A 150 -1.29 9.92 -5.21
N GLU A 151 -2.53 10.09 -4.74
CA GLU A 151 -3.42 11.17 -5.18
C GLU A 151 -2.87 12.57 -4.87
N LEU A 152 -2.21 12.74 -3.72
CA LEU A 152 -1.55 14.01 -3.38
C LEU A 152 -0.38 14.30 -4.32
N MET A 153 0.42 13.28 -4.65
CA MET A 153 1.52 13.42 -5.61
C MET A 153 1.02 13.69 -7.03
N LEU A 154 -0.06 13.02 -7.47
CA LEU A 154 -0.67 13.24 -8.78
C LEU A 154 -1.19 14.66 -8.99
N LYS A 155 -1.65 15.32 -7.92
CA LYS A 155 -2.03 16.74 -7.95
C LYS A 155 -0.84 17.68 -8.16
N LYS A 156 0.36 17.25 -7.76
CA LYS A 156 1.61 18.01 -7.90
C LYS A 156 2.35 17.70 -9.21
N ALA A 157 2.11 16.53 -9.80
CA ALA A 157 2.71 16.09 -11.05
C ALA A 157 2.40 17.06 -12.20
N THR A 158 3.42 17.45 -12.95
CA THR A 158 3.31 18.47 -14.00
C THR A 158 3.09 17.90 -15.39
N ASP A 159 3.71 16.76 -15.71
CA ASP A 159 3.57 16.10 -17.01
C ASP A 159 2.97 14.70 -16.90
N GLU A 160 2.78 14.03 -18.03
CA GLU A 160 2.17 12.69 -18.05
C GLU A 160 3.14 11.61 -17.58
N THR A 161 4.45 11.78 -17.82
CA THR A 161 5.46 10.81 -17.38
C THR A 161 5.52 10.73 -15.85
N ASP A 162 5.49 11.88 -15.17
CA ASP A 162 5.37 11.98 -13.71
C ASP A 162 4.09 11.31 -13.19
N ARG A 163 2.97 11.45 -13.93
CA ARG A 163 1.70 10.82 -13.55
C ARG A 163 1.77 9.30 -13.72
N ASP A 164 2.40 8.82 -14.77
CA ASP A 164 2.54 7.39 -15.05
C ASP A 164 3.41 6.70 -13.98
N ILE A 165 4.49 7.35 -13.54
CA ILE A 165 5.34 6.88 -12.43
C ILE A 165 4.54 6.59 -11.16
N ILE A 166 3.44 7.30 -10.91
CA ILE A 166 2.56 7.09 -9.75
C ILE A 166 1.40 6.14 -10.09
N ARG A 167 0.77 6.29 -11.26
CA ARG A 167 -0.45 5.55 -11.64
C ARG A 167 -0.19 4.09 -11.94
N GLU A 168 0.91 3.77 -12.62
CA GLU A 168 1.20 2.39 -13.02
C GLU A 168 1.35 1.47 -11.79
N PRO A 169 2.19 1.78 -10.79
CA PRO A 169 2.34 0.91 -9.61
C PRO A 169 1.05 0.79 -8.81
N LEU A 170 0.27 1.88 -8.68
CA LEU A 170 -1.02 1.83 -7.98
C LEU A 170 -2.04 0.95 -8.70
N THR A 171 -2.03 0.97 -10.03
CA THR A 171 -2.91 0.13 -10.85
C THR A 171 -2.52 -1.34 -10.72
N GLU A 172 -1.22 -1.64 -10.77
CA GLU A 172 -0.71 -2.99 -10.52
C GLU A 172 -1.09 -3.50 -9.12
N LEU A 173 -0.85 -2.71 -8.08
CA LEU A 173 -1.26 -3.06 -6.71
C LEU A 173 -2.75 -3.34 -6.58
N LYS A 174 -3.59 -2.54 -7.24
CA LYS A 174 -5.03 -2.76 -7.27
C LYS A 174 -5.38 -4.12 -7.87
N HIS A 175 -4.77 -4.47 -9.00
CA HIS A 175 -4.99 -5.78 -9.63
C HIS A 175 -4.51 -6.94 -8.76
N LEU A 176 -3.35 -6.82 -8.12
CA LEU A 176 -2.82 -7.82 -7.19
C LEU A 176 -3.74 -8.01 -5.97
N TRP A 177 -4.25 -6.91 -5.43
CA TRP A 177 -5.19 -6.92 -4.31
C TRP A 177 -6.52 -7.59 -4.67
N GLU A 178 -7.09 -7.25 -5.82
CA GLU A 178 -8.31 -7.89 -6.35
C GLU A 178 -8.12 -9.40 -6.54
N ASN A 179 -6.99 -9.81 -7.13
CA ASN A 179 -6.64 -11.22 -7.34
C ASN A 179 -6.48 -11.98 -6.01
N LEU A 180 -5.83 -11.37 -5.01
CA LEU A 180 -5.76 -11.92 -3.66
C LEU A 180 -7.16 -12.16 -3.09
N GLY A 181 -8.05 -11.18 -3.22
CA GLY A 181 -9.46 -11.29 -2.82
C GLY A 181 -10.19 -12.47 -3.49
N GLU A 182 -10.01 -12.65 -4.80
CA GLU A 182 -10.58 -13.78 -5.54
C GLU A 182 -10.05 -15.13 -5.05
N LYS A 183 -8.73 -15.26 -4.83
CA LYS A 183 -8.11 -16.48 -4.32
C LYS A 183 -8.62 -16.83 -2.92
N ILE A 184 -8.77 -15.83 -2.05
CA ILE A 184 -9.34 -16.00 -0.71
C ILE A 184 -10.78 -16.52 -0.80
N ALA A 185 -11.61 -15.88 -1.63
CA ALA A 185 -13.01 -16.27 -1.81
C ALA A 185 -13.14 -17.70 -2.36
N HIS A 186 -12.31 -18.07 -3.34
CA HIS A 186 -12.27 -19.41 -3.89
C HIS A 186 -11.89 -20.48 -2.86
N ARG A 187 -10.85 -20.23 -2.07
CA ARG A 187 -10.43 -21.16 -1.01
C ARG A 187 -11.50 -21.30 0.07
N GLN A 188 -12.11 -20.19 0.48
CA GLN A 188 -13.23 -20.19 1.44
C GLN A 188 -14.39 -21.05 0.94
N HIS A 189 -14.81 -20.87 -0.31
CA HIS A 189 -15.90 -21.64 -0.91
C HIS A 189 -15.59 -23.15 -0.94
N LYS A 190 -14.35 -23.54 -1.26
CA LYS A 190 -13.93 -24.94 -1.24
C LYS A 190 -14.03 -25.56 0.15
N LEU A 191 -13.62 -24.83 1.19
CA LEU A 191 -13.70 -25.30 2.57
C LEU A 191 -15.15 -25.44 3.05
N GLU A 192 -16.00 -24.46 2.74
CA GLU A 192 -17.43 -24.51 3.07
C GLU A 192 -18.14 -25.66 2.36
N GLY A 193 -17.84 -25.87 1.07
CA GLY A 193 -18.35 -27.00 0.30
C GLY A 193 -17.93 -28.35 0.88
N ALA A 194 -16.66 -28.49 1.30
CA ALA A 194 -16.18 -29.70 1.94
C ALA A 194 -16.84 -29.94 3.31
N LEU A 195 -17.02 -28.89 4.12
CA LEU A 195 -17.71 -29.00 5.41
C LEU A 195 -19.14 -29.51 5.25
N LEU A 196 -19.87 -29.00 4.26
CA LEU A 196 -21.23 -29.44 3.95
C LEU A 196 -21.25 -30.91 3.50
N ALA A 197 -20.37 -31.28 2.56
CA ALA A 197 -20.29 -32.64 2.05
C ALA A 197 -19.94 -33.66 3.15
N LEU A 198 -19.00 -33.31 4.04
CA LEU A 198 -18.64 -34.15 5.19
C LEU A 198 -19.80 -34.31 6.17
N GLY A 199 -20.54 -33.24 6.46
CA GLY A 199 -21.74 -33.31 7.30
C GLY A 199 -22.81 -34.22 6.70
N GLN A 200 -23.08 -34.09 5.40
CA GLN A 200 -24.02 -34.95 4.68
C GLN A 200 -23.58 -36.42 4.67
N PHE A 201 -22.29 -36.68 4.46
CA PHE A 201 -21.71 -38.02 4.46
C PHE A 201 -21.82 -38.68 5.85
N GLN A 202 -21.49 -37.95 6.93
CA GLN A 202 -21.64 -38.43 8.30
C GLN A 202 -23.09 -38.75 8.63
N HIS A 203 -24.03 -37.88 8.27
CA HIS A 203 -25.44 -38.12 8.48
C HIS A 203 -25.94 -39.38 7.73
N ALA A 204 -25.53 -39.54 6.47
CA ALA A 204 -25.85 -40.73 5.68
C ALA A 204 -25.28 -42.02 6.29
N LEU A 205 -24.05 -41.98 6.82
CA LEU A 205 -23.46 -43.12 7.54
C LEU A 205 -24.25 -43.46 8.80
N GLU A 206 -24.73 -42.46 9.55
CA GLU A 206 -25.53 -42.67 10.75
C GLU A 206 -26.88 -43.33 10.46
N LEU A 207 -27.57 -42.90 9.41
CA LEU A 207 -28.85 -43.49 8.97
C LEU A 207 -28.69 -44.94 8.49
N ASN A 208 -27.54 -45.28 7.90
CA ASN A 208 -27.23 -46.62 7.39
C ASN A 208 -26.41 -47.48 8.35
N LYS A 209 -26.26 -47.10 9.63
CA LYS A 209 -25.70 -48.01 10.63
C LYS A 209 -26.58 -49.26 10.70
N PRO A 210 -26.06 -50.48 10.48
CA PRO A 210 -26.88 -51.68 10.51
C PRO A 210 -27.48 -51.85 11.91
N SER A 211 -28.76 -51.53 12.04
CA SER A 211 -29.56 -51.94 13.19
C SER A 211 -29.55 -53.46 13.20
N LYS A 212 -28.93 -54.03 14.24
CA LYS A 212 -28.81 -55.46 14.58
C LYS A 212 -29.51 -56.39 13.56
N ILE A 213 -28.76 -56.98 12.64
CA ILE A 213 -29.24 -58.07 11.80
C ILE A 213 -29.82 -59.13 12.76
N PRO A 214 -31.14 -59.44 12.73
CA PRO A 214 -31.68 -60.53 13.52
C PRO A 214 -31.11 -61.82 12.94
N THR A 215 -30.13 -62.43 13.61
CA THR A 215 -29.69 -63.78 13.29
C THR A 215 -30.88 -64.71 13.55
N MET A 216 -31.59 -65.10 12.49
CA MET A 216 -32.58 -66.17 12.56
C MET A 216 -31.86 -67.50 12.82
N SER A 217 -31.78 -67.90 14.08
CA SER A 217 -31.46 -69.27 14.46
C SER A 217 -32.54 -70.21 13.92
N LYS A 218 -32.22 -70.96 12.84
CA LYS A 218 -33.07 -72.04 12.34
C LYS A 218 -33.11 -73.18 13.38
N LYS A 219 -34.22 -73.33 14.10
CA LYS A 219 -34.54 -74.59 14.79
C LYS A 219 -34.95 -75.62 13.73
N THR A 220 -34.08 -76.58 13.46
CA THR A 220 -34.42 -77.80 12.72
C THR A 220 -35.27 -78.70 13.61
N THR A 221 -36.58 -78.75 13.34
CA THR A 221 -37.48 -79.77 13.89
C THR A 221 -37.39 -81.01 13.02
N THR A 222 -36.73 -82.06 13.52
CA THR A 222 -36.79 -83.42 12.95
C THR A 222 -38.19 -84.01 13.18
N ALA A 223 -38.96 -84.20 12.11
CA ALA A 223 -40.19 -84.98 12.12
C ALA A 223 -39.94 -86.35 11.47
N SER A 224 -40.14 -87.42 12.23
CA SER A 224 -40.02 -88.81 11.78
C SER A 224 -41.08 -89.17 10.72
N PRO A 225 -40.79 -90.05 9.74
CA PRO A 225 -41.76 -90.45 8.72
C PRO A 225 -42.78 -91.45 9.30
N ARG A 226 -44.08 -91.22 9.03
CA ARG A 226 -45.16 -92.19 9.26
C ARG A 226 -45.15 -93.24 8.15
N THR A 227 -45.12 -94.52 8.53
CA THR A 227 -45.39 -95.67 7.66
C THR A 227 -46.88 -95.80 7.35
N PRO A 228 -47.29 -96.05 6.08
CA PRO A 228 -48.68 -96.34 5.75
C PRO A 228 -49.05 -97.80 6.08
N GLY A 229 -50.27 -97.97 6.60
CA GLY A 229 -50.88 -99.25 6.93
C GLY A 229 -51.31 -100.11 5.71
N PRO A 230 -51.94 -101.27 5.97
CA PRO A 230 -51.83 -102.46 5.14
C PRO A 230 -52.91 -102.56 4.06
N LYS A 231 -52.59 -103.25 2.95
CA LYS A 231 -53.58 -103.75 1.99
C LYS A 231 -53.47 -105.28 1.91
N ARG A 232 -54.62 -105.89 2.22
CA ARG A 232 -55.11 -107.28 2.06
C ARG A 232 -54.20 -108.29 1.39
#